data_AF-A0A917YNY8-F1
#
_entry.id   AF-A0A917YNY8-F1
#
_cell.length_a   1.000
_cell.length_b   1.000
_cell.length_c   1.000
_cell.angle_alpha   90.00
_cell.angle_beta   90.00
_cell.angle_gamma   90.00
#
_symmetry.space_group_name_H-M   'P 1'
#
loop_
_entity.id
_entity.type
_entity.pdbx_description
1 polymer ?
#
loop_
_entity_poly.entity_id
_entity_poly.type
_entity_poly.pdbx_seq_one_letter_code
_entity_poly.pdbx_strand_id
1 'polypeptide(L)'
;MRLFRSAALVAALAVALVTTALMIPRQAQAHGVTMFPGARTFLCWQDGLRDNGQIISYNPACAAAVAQSGTTPLYNWFAVLRSDGGGRTSGFIPDGQLCSGGTGGPYDFSAYNAVRSDWPLTHLTSGATIQVKHSNWASHPGSFVYYVTKNGWNPNGPLKWSDLESFGSVTDPPQSGGPGGLNYYHWNVQLPSGKTGRHMIYIHWIRADSQENFYSCSDVVFDGGNGEVTGVGPGGTSSPTPTVTPTVTPTATPTGGGCAATWRTIATPNWPGHFQAEVTVRNQGASTLNGWTVRWTYGGGQGFDGSPWNGVLTGQPPSVTVKNAAYNGQLAANSTTTFGFNATGTAPDPAPALTCSSP
;
A
#
# COMPACT_ATOMS: atom_id res chain seq x y z
N MET A 1 39.15 -61.95 10.94
CA MET A 1 39.14 -60.79 10.01
C MET A 1 37.83 -60.72 9.22
N ARG A 2 36.64 -60.77 9.86
CA ARG A 2 35.33 -60.68 9.17
C ARG A 2 34.18 -60.06 10.00
N LEU A 3 34.44 -59.51 11.19
CA LEU A 3 33.38 -59.06 12.10
C LEU A 3 33.33 -57.55 12.38
N PHE A 4 34.26 -56.75 11.85
CA PHE A 4 34.33 -55.30 12.12
C PHE A 4 33.91 -54.41 10.94
N ARG A 5 33.39 -54.98 9.84
CA ARG A 5 32.93 -54.20 8.67
C ARG A 5 31.43 -53.92 8.66
N SER A 6 30.64 -54.54 9.55
CA SER A 6 29.18 -54.44 9.52
C SER A 6 28.59 -53.36 10.44
N ALA A 7 29.35 -52.84 11.41
CA ALA A 7 28.87 -51.82 12.34
C ALA A 7 28.94 -50.38 11.77
N ALA A 8 29.85 -50.13 10.82
CA ALA A 8 30.04 -48.79 10.24
C ALA A 8 28.93 -48.41 9.22
N LEU A 9 28.25 -49.39 8.62
CA LEU A 9 27.17 -49.13 7.65
C LEU A 9 25.82 -48.83 8.33
N VAL A 10 25.57 -49.36 9.53
CA VAL A 10 24.30 -49.09 10.25
C VAL A 10 24.32 -47.71 10.91
N ALA A 11 25.48 -47.24 11.38
CA ALA A 11 25.62 -45.90 11.95
C ALA A 11 25.54 -44.79 10.88
N ALA A 12 26.02 -45.04 9.65
CA ALA A 12 25.93 -44.07 8.55
C ALA A 12 24.50 -43.90 8.02
N LEU A 13 23.69 -44.96 8.02
CA LEU A 13 22.27 -44.89 7.65
C LEU A 13 21.40 -44.27 8.74
N ALA A 14 21.72 -44.47 10.03
CA ALA A 14 20.99 -43.83 11.12
C ALA A 14 21.26 -42.30 11.20
N VAL A 15 22.47 -41.83 10.86
CA VAL A 15 22.77 -40.40 10.82
C VAL A 15 22.21 -39.74 9.55
N ALA A 16 22.16 -40.45 8.42
CA ALA A 16 21.53 -39.92 7.19
C ALA A 16 19.99 -39.80 7.28
N LEU A 17 19.33 -40.62 8.12
CA LEU A 17 17.89 -40.57 8.37
C LEU A 17 17.48 -39.53 9.42
N VAL A 18 18.41 -39.00 10.23
CA VAL A 18 18.13 -37.94 11.20
C VAL A 18 18.45 -36.54 10.64
N THR A 19 19.22 -36.44 9.55
CA THR A 19 19.47 -35.17 8.84
C THR A 19 18.49 -34.86 7.71
N THR A 20 17.53 -35.73 7.41
CA THR A 20 16.25 -35.27 6.86
C THR A 20 15.46 -34.62 7.98
N ALA A 21 15.97 -33.49 8.47
CA ALA A 21 15.12 -32.51 9.11
C ALA A 21 13.92 -32.34 8.18
N LEU A 22 12.74 -32.68 8.71
CA LEU A 22 11.44 -32.42 8.13
C LEU A 22 11.45 -30.99 7.58
N MET A 23 11.83 -30.81 6.32
CA MET A 23 11.49 -29.64 5.54
C MET A 23 10.01 -29.81 5.23
N ILE A 24 9.18 -29.61 6.26
CA ILE A 24 7.78 -29.32 6.05
C ILE A 24 7.81 -28.06 5.18
N PRO A 25 7.38 -28.11 3.91
CA PRO A 25 7.32 -26.90 3.10
C PRO A 25 6.45 -25.92 3.87
N ARG A 26 7.04 -24.83 4.36
CA ARG A 26 6.25 -23.71 4.86
C ARG A 26 5.44 -23.27 3.66
N GLN A 27 4.12 -23.39 3.73
CA GLN A 27 3.24 -22.85 2.70
C GLN A 27 3.67 -21.38 2.50
N ALA A 28 3.99 -21.02 1.26
CA ALA A 28 4.32 -19.64 0.93
C ALA A 28 3.06 -18.81 1.19
N GLN A 29 3.06 -18.08 2.30
CA GLN A 29 1.95 -17.20 2.68
C GLN A 29 1.94 -15.99 1.77
N ALA A 30 0.81 -15.77 1.11
CA ALA A 30 0.50 -14.48 0.53
C ALA A 30 0.18 -13.48 1.63
N HIS A 31 0.22 -12.18 1.32
CA HIS A 31 -0.06 -11.13 2.28
C HIS A 31 -0.49 -9.87 1.54
N GLY A 32 -1.66 -9.34 1.90
CA GLY A 32 -2.18 -8.10 1.33
C GLY A 32 -3.60 -7.80 1.77
N VAL A 33 -3.84 -6.55 2.17
CA VAL A 33 -5.18 -5.95 2.34
C VAL A 33 -5.27 -4.67 1.53
N THR A 34 -6.47 -4.11 1.41
CA THR A 34 -6.70 -2.90 0.61
C THR A 34 -6.05 -1.69 1.28
N MET A 35 -5.25 -0.95 0.52
CA MET A 35 -4.59 0.29 0.95
C MET A 35 -5.38 1.53 0.52
N PHE A 36 -6.12 1.44 -0.60
CA PHE A 36 -7.08 2.46 -1.00
C PHE A 36 -8.27 1.83 -1.76
N PRO A 37 -9.53 2.09 -1.35
CA PRO A 37 -9.92 2.71 -0.09
C PRO A 37 -9.42 1.87 1.09
N GLY A 38 -8.79 2.49 2.09
CA GLY A 38 -7.98 1.78 3.07
C GLY A 38 -8.78 0.83 3.96
N ALA A 39 -8.26 -0.37 4.18
CA ALA A 39 -8.85 -1.36 5.08
C ALA A 39 -8.67 -0.95 6.55
N ARG A 40 -9.55 -1.43 7.44
CA ARG A 40 -9.45 -1.16 8.90
C ARG A 40 -8.05 -1.43 9.46
N THR A 41 -7.47 -2.59 9.17
CA THR A 41 -6.13 -2.96 9.67
C THR A 41 -5.04 -2.03 9.13
N PHE A 42 -5.11 -1.67 7.85
CA PHE A 42 -4.15 -0.75 7.23
C PHE A 42 -4.27 0.67 7.80
N LEU A 43 -5.47 1.24 7.85
CA LEU A 43 -5.68 2.59 8.36
C LEU A 43 -5.38 2.69 9.86
N CYS A 44 -5.68 1.66 10.66
CA CYS A 44 -5.30 1.62 12.07
C CYS A 44 -3.79 1.46 12.28
N TRP A 45 -3.09 0.75 11.39
CA TRP A 45 -1.64 0.71 11.38
C TRP A 45 -1.06 2.09 11.05
N GLN A 46 -1.58 2.79 10.03
CA GLN A 46 -1.17 4.15 9.70
C GLN A 46 -1.45 5.15 10.83
N ASP A 47 -2.60 5.02 11.51
CA ASP A 47 -2.97 5.85 12.65
C ASP A 47 -2.03 5.65 13.85
N GLY A 48 -1.70 4.38 14.13
CA GLY A 48 -0.99 3.97 15.32
C GLY A 48 0.53 4.01 15.21
N LEU A 49 1.10 3.78 14.02
CA LEU A 49 2.55 3.63 13.88
C LEU A 49 3.27 4.94 14.24
N ARG A 50 4.36 4.79 14.99
CA ARG A 50 5.28 5.86 15.39
C ARG A 50 6.67 5.59 14.85
N ASP A 51 7.49 6.63 14.82
CA ASP A 51 8.88 6.57 14.32
C ASP A 51 9.74 5.55 15.10
N ASN A 52 9.41 5.30 16.36
CA ASN A 52 10.07 4.27 17.19
C ASN A 52 9.52 2.84 16.98
N GLY A 53 8.64 2.65 16.00
CA GLY A 53 8.01 1.37 15.68
C GLY A 53 6.86 0.97 16.60
N GLN A 54 6.51 1.76 17.61
CA GLN A 54 5.38 1.45 18.49
C GLN A 54 4.04 1.72 17.79
N ILE A 55 3.04 0.95 18.17
CA ILE A 55 1.64 1.18 17.82
C ILE A 55 0.97 1.90 18.99
N ILE A 56 0.62 3.17 18.78
CA ILE A 56 -0.09 4.02 19.73
C ILE A 56 -1.23 4.68 18.97
N SER A 57 -2.44 4.11 18.97
CA SER A 57 -3.55 4.65 18.16
C SER A 57 -4.06 6.01 18.66
N TYR A 58 -4.39 6.91 17.74
CA TYR A 58 -5.17 8.11 18.03
C TYR A 58 -6.67 7.86 17.87
N ASN A 59 -7.05 7.06 16.85
CA ASN A 59 -8.44 6.76 16.56
C ASN A 59 -9.05 5.86 17.68
N PRO A 60 -10.23 6.20 18.23
CA PRO A 60 -10.81 5.42 19.33
C PRO A 60 -11.22 3.98 18.95
N ALA A 61 -11.64 3.72 17.71
CA ALA A 61 -11.93 2.37 17.23
C ALA A 61 -10.65 1.55 17.09
N CYS A 62 -9.58 2.13 16.52
CA CYS A 62 -8.27 1.50 16.44
C CYS A 62 -7.68 1.23 17.83
N ALA A 63 -7.77 2.18 18.76
CA ALA A 63 -7.33 2.02 20.14
C ALA A 63 -8.09 0.90 20.85
N ALA A 64 -9.41 0.82 20.66
CA ALA A 64 -10.22 -0.27 21.19
C ALA A 64 -9.83 -1.63 20.57
N ALA A 65 -9.52 -1.66 19.28
CA ALA A 65 -9.07 -2.88 18.61
C ALA A 65 -7.72 -3.37 19.14
N VAL A 66 -6.77 -2.45 19.35
CA VAL A 66 -5.48 -2.75 19.99
C VAL A 66 -5.66 -3.22 21.43
N ALA A 67 -6.58 -2.62 22.19
CA ALA A 67 -6.86 -3.05 23.57
C ALA A 67 -7.44 -4.46 23.64
N GLN A 68 -8.23 -4.88 22.65
CA GLN A 68 -8.84 -6.22 22.60
C GLN A 68 -7.90 -7.29 22.04
N SER A 69 -7.29 -7.04 20.87
CA SER A 69 -6.53 -8.07 20.11
C SER A 69 -5.01 -7.84 20.11
N GLY A 70 -4.53 -6.84 20.86
CA GLY A 70 -3.12 -6.48 20.92
C GLY A 70 -2.62 -5.75 19.67
N THR A 71 -1.31 -5.52 19.61
CA THR A 71 -0.64 -4.80 18.50
C THR A 71 -0.20 -5.71 17.36
N THR A 72 -0.09 -7.03 17.59
CA THR A 72 0.31 -8.03 16.57
C THR A 72 -0.49 -7.93 15.26
N PRO A 73 -1.82 -7.76 15.28
CA PRO A 73 -2.60 -7.56 14.06
C PRO A 73 -2.15 -6.37 13.23
N LEU A 74 -1.68 -5.28 13.86
CA LEU A 74 -1.22 -4.08 13.15
C LEU A 74 0.21 -4.21 12.63
N TYR A 75 1.08 -4.97 13.28
CA TYR A 75 2.37 -5.34 12.67
C TYR A 75 2.22 -6.31 11.48
N ASN A 76 1.09 -7.01 11.42
CA ASN A 76 0.73 -7.96 10.38
C ASN A 76 -0.55 -7.52 9.66
N TRP A 77 -0.71 -6.20 9.43
CA TRP A 77 -1.95 -5.60 8.92
C TRP A 77 -2.44 -6.19 7.59
N PHE A 78 -1.50 -6.78 6.83
CA PHE A 78 -1.69 -7.45 5.55
C PHE A 78 -2.09 -8.95 5.66
N ALA A 79 -2.21 -9.51 6.86
CA ALA A 79 -2.32 -10.96 7.07
C ALA A 79 -3.71 -11.45 7.50
N VAL A 80 -4.78 -10.72 7.12
CA VAL A 80 -6.17 -11.14 7.37
C VAL A 80 -6.53 -12.26 6.40
N LEU A 81 -6.18 -13.49 6.76
CA LEU A 81 -6.15 -14.62 5.84
C LEU A 81 -6.80 -15.90 6.39
N ARG A 82 -7.21 -16.76 5.46
CA ARG A 82 -7.57 -18.16 5.72
C ARG A 82 -6.85 -19.05 4.72
N SER A 83 -5.94 -19.90 5.21
CA SER A 83 -5.22 -20.86 4.37
C SER A 83 -6.12 -21.91 3.72
N ASP A 84 -7.31 -22.11 4.30
CA ASP A 84 -8.35 -22.99 3.80
C ASP A 84 -9.48 -22.23 3.06
N GLY A 85 -9.34 -20.96 2.69
CA GLY A 85 -10.42 -20.17 2.09
C GLY A 85 -11.08 -20.80 0.86
N GLY A 86 -10.29 -21.13 -0.17
CA GLY A 86 -10.74 -21.82 -1.38
C GLY A 86 -11.83 -21.11 -2.18
N GLY A 87 -11.92 -19.78 -2.07
CA GLY A 87 -12.98 -18.96 -2.67
C GLY A 87 -14.32 -19.00 -1.91
N ARG A 88 -14.39 -19.71 -0.78
CA ARG A 88 -15.63 -19.86 0.01
C ARG A 88 -15.98 -18.56 0.73
N THR A 89 -17.28 -18.29 0.83
CA THR A 89 -17.82 -17.04 1.41
C THR A 89 -18.88 -17.36 2.47
N SER A 90 -20.17 -17.22 2.12
CA SER A 90 -21.30 -17.53 2.99
C SER A 90 -21.30 -19.00 3.41
N GLY A 91 -21.59 -19.25 4.69
CA GLY A 91 -21.50 -20.58 5.31
C GLY A 91 -20.09 -21.02 5.69
N PHE A 92 -19.04 -20.30 5.27
CA PHE A 92 -17.66 -20.56 5.67
C PHE A 92 -17.12 -19.48 6.61
N ILE A 93 -17.22 -18.21 6.22
CA ILE A 93 -16.98 -17.07 7.11
C ILE A 93 -18.32 -16.72 7.76
N PRO A 94 -18.48 -16.83 9.09
CA PRO A 94 -19.74 -16.47 9.73
C PRO A 94 -20.08 -14.99 9.57
N ASP A 95 -21.37 -14.67 9.52
CA ASP A 95 -21.85 -13.29 9.63
C ASP A 95 -21.28 -12.62 10.88
N GLY A 96 -20.91 -11.35 10.76
CA GLY A 96 -20.22 -10.59 11.79
C GLY A 96 -18.73 -10.88 11.91
N GLN A 97 -18.16 -11.76 11.09
CA GLN A 97 -16.71 -12.10 11.13
C GLN A 97 -15.98 -11.83 9.82
N LEU A 98 -16.61 -11.11 8.88
CA LEU A 98 -16.05 -10.87 7.55
C LEU A 98 -14.73 -10.09 7.62
N CYS A 99 -14.64 -9.08 8.49
CA CYS A 99 -13.48 -8.20 8.58
C CYS A 99 -12.27 -8.83 9.28
N SER A 100 -12.45 -9.96 9.96
CA SER A 100 -11.36 -10.77 10.52
C SER A 100 -11.00 -11.98 9.67
N GLY A 101 -11.73 -12.26 8.58
CA GLY A 101 -11.59 -13.52 7.85
C GLY A 101 -12.08 -14.74 8.63
N GLY A 102 -13.04 -14.57 9.55
CA GLY A 102 -13.55 -15.67 10.39
C GLY A 102 -12.53 -16.16 11.43
N THR A 103 -12.76 -17.36 11.95
CA THR A 103 -11.85 -18.05 12.88
C THR A 103 -10.84 -18.92 12.13
N GLY A 104 -9.60 -19.01 12.61
CA GLY A 104 -8.59 -19.94 12.06
C GLY A 104 -7.48 -19.29 11.23
N GLY A 105 -7.44 -17.95 11.16
CA GLY A 105 -6.27 -17.22 10.69
C GLY A 105 -5.12 -17.26 11.71
N PRO A 106 -3.88 -16.90 11.30
CA PRO A 106 -2.69 -16.99 12.14
C PRO A 106 -2.62 -15.92 13.26
N TYR A 107 -3.44 -14.87 13.18
CA TYR A 107 -3.49 -13.78 14.15
C TYR A 107 -4.94 -13.48 14.54
N ASP A 108 -5.13 -12.91 15.73
CA ASP A 108 -6.44 -12.50 16.19
C ASP A 108 -6.84 -11.15 15.58
N PHE A 109 -7.65 -11.18 14.52
CA PHE A 109 -8.27 -9.97 13.94
C PHE A 109 -9.71 -9.74 14.45
N SER A 110 -10.15 -10.44 15.52
CA SER A 110 -11.56 -10.42 15.95
C SER A 110 -12.06 -9.00 16.30
N ALA A 111 -11.20 -8.15 16.86
CA ALA A 111 -11.59 -6.78 17.21
C ALA A 111 -11.91 -5.89 15.99
N TYR A 112 -11.42 -6.23 14.81
CA TYR A 112 -11.71 -5.51 13.57
C TYR A 112 -13.12 -5.78 13.03
N ASN A 113 -13.87 -6.71 13.64
CA ASN A 113 -15.30 -6.89 13.39
C ASN A 113 -16.19 -5.93 14.20
N ALA A 114 -15.63 -5.16 15.15
CA ALA A 114 -16.42 -4.37 16.07
C ALA A 114 -17.36 -3.40 15.33
N VAL A 115 -18.61 -3.35 15.82
CA VAL A 115 -19.67 -2.49 15.31
C VAL A 115 -19.48 -1.11 15.92
N ARG A 116 -18.88 -0.20 15.16
CA ARG A 116 -18.60 1.17 15.59
C ARG A 116 -18.74 2.14 14.43
N SER A 117 -19.10 3.37 14.74
CA SER A 117 -19.26 4.46 13.77
C SER A 117 -18.02 5.33 13.59
N ASP A 118 -16.99 5.12 14.41
CA ASP A 118 -15.78 5.95 14.53
C ASP A 118 -14.51 5.26 13.99
N TRP A 119 -14.66 4.19 13.21
CA TRP A 119 -13.56 3.67 12.37
C TRP A 119 -13.06 4.73 11.39
N PRO A 120 -11.74 4.75 11.07
CA PRO A 120 -11.22 5.56 9.97
C PRO A 120 -12.03 5.38 8.69
N LEU A 121 -12.28 6.45 7.96
CA LEU A 121 -13.34 6.50 6.95
C LEU A 121 -12.83 7.15 5.67
N THR A 122 -13.01 6.48 4.52
CA THR A 122 -12.67 7.05 3.20
C THR A 122 -13.90 7.72 2.57
N HIS A 123 -13.79 8.98 2.18
CA HIS A 123 -14.85 9.78 1.56
C HIS A 123 -14.84 9.58 0.04
N LEU A 124 -15.98 9.19 -0.53
CA LEU A 124 -16.09 8.78 -1.94
C LEU A 124 -17.29 9.42 -2.62
N THR A 125 -17.23 9.44 -3.95
CA THR A 125 -18.32 9.89 -4.81
C THR A 125 -18.99 8.67 -5.47
N SER A 126 -20.30 8.53 -5.27
CA SER A 126 -21.09 7.47 -5.89
C SER A 126 -21.01 7.57 -7.42
N GLY A 127 -20.80 6.44 -8.12
CA GLY A 127 -20.67 6.42 -9.58
C GLY A 127 -19.30 6.85 -10.13
N ALA A 128 -18.40 7.38 -9.28
CA ALA A 128 -17.07 7.79 -9.70
C ALA A 128 -16.15 6.59 -9.96
N THR A 129 -15.17 6.79 -10.84
CA THR A 129 -14.07 5.83 -11.02
C THR A 129 -12.97 6.13 -10.02
N ILE A 130 -12.54 5.11 -9.28
CA ILE A 130 -11.39 5.17 -8.38
C ILE A 130 -10.32 4.17 -8.82
N GLN A 131 -9.06 4.45 -8.48
CA GLN A 131 -7.99 3.48 -8.63
C GLN A 131 -7.79 2.76 -7.29
N VAL A 132 -8.26 1.52 -7.19
CA VAL A 132 -8.02 0.68 -6.01
C VAL A 132 -6.53 0.37 -5.91
N LYS A 133 -6.01 0.39 -4.68
CA LYS A 133 -4.68 -0.10 -4.34
C LYS A 133 -4.81 -1.20 -3.30
N HIS A 134 -4.25 -2.37 -3.59
CA HIS A 134 -4.25 -3.51 -2.68
C HIS A 134 -2.82 -3.96 -2.43
N SER A 135 -2.41 -4.05 -1.16
CA SER A 135 -1.03 -4.38 -0.81
C SER A 135 -0.58 -5.68 -1.48
N ASN A 136 0.65 -5.68 -2.01
CA ASN A 136 1.31 -6.86 -2.54
C ASN A 136 2.46 -7.33 -1.63
N TRP A 137 2.31 -7.14 -0.30
CA TRP A 137 3.34 -7.47 0.71
C TRP A 137 4.01 -8.82 0.45
N ALA A 138 3.22 -9.83 0.09
CA ALA A 138 3.71 -10.97 -0.66
C ALA A 138 2.81 -11.17 -1.89
N SER A 139 3.36 -10.95 -3.09
CA SER A 139 2.64 -11.06 -4.37
C SER A 139 2.36 -12.51 -4.75
N HIS A 140 1.13 -12.81 -5.15
CA HIS A 140 0.68 -14.09 -5.70
C HIS A 140 -0.35 -13.89 -6.82
N PRO A 141 -0.54 -14.85 -7.74
CA PRO A 141 -1.59 -14.78 -8.75
C PRO A 141 -2.98 -15.00 -8.12
N GLY A 142 -4.01 -14.39 -8.69
CA GLY A 142 -5.38 -14.57 -8.24
C GLY A 142 -6.37 -13.50 -8.66
N SER A 143 -7.59 -13.65 -8.16
CA SER A 143 -8.70 -12.74 -8.43
C SER A 143 -9.07 -11.96 -7.17
N PHE A 144 -9.32 -10.65 -7.34
CA PHE A 144 -9.86 -9.76 -6.32
C PHE A 144 -11.33 -9.52 -6.64
N VAL A 145 -12.22 -10.08 -5.84
CA VAL A 145 -13.67 -9.84 -5.96
C VAL A 145 -14.06 -8.76 -4.97
N TYR A 146 -14.74 -7.72 -5.45
CA TYR A 146 -15.06 -6.55 -4.63
C TYR A 146 -16.57 -6.35 -4.51
N TYR A 147 -16.97 -6.08 -3.27
CA TYR A 147 -18.35 -5.96 -2.83
C TYR A 147 -18.54 -4.63 -2.11
N VAL A 148 -19.77 -4.13 -2.14
CA VAL A 148 -20.19 -3.00 -1.32
C VAL A 148 -21.47 -3.37 -0.59
N THR A 149 -21.65 -2.84 0.61
CA THR A 149 -22.95 -2.95 1.29
C THR A 149 -24.10 -2.35 0.47
N LYS A 150 -25.27 -2.99 0.50
CA LYS A 150 -26.50 -2.56 -0.17
C LYS A 150 -27.06 -1.28 0.45
N ASN A 151 -27.86 -0.55 -0.32
CA ASN A 151 -28.61 0.59 0.21
C ASN A 151 -29.56 0.11 1.32
N GLY A 152 -29.65 0.88 2.42
CA GLY A 152 -30.43 0.50 3.60
C GLY A 152 -29.72 -0.46 4.56
N TRP A 153 -28.46 -0.81 4.31
CA TRP A 153 -27.63 -1.53 5.29
C TRP A 153 -27.56 -0.78 6.63
N ASN A 154 -27.59 -1.52 7.74
CA ASN A 154 -27.48 -0.97 9.08
C ASN A 154 -26.00 -0.91 9.54
N PRO A 155 -25.35 0.27 9.57
CA PRO A 155 -23.96 0.40 10.02
C PRO A 155 -23.79 0.17 11.53
N ASN A 156 -24.89 0.12 12.29
CA ASN A 156 -24.90 -0.15 13.73
C ASN A 156 -25.17 -1.64 14.04
N GLY A 157 -25.06 -2.52 13.05
CA GLY A 157 -25.13 -3.97 13.23
C GLY A 157 -23.87 -4.68 12.72
N PRO A 158 -23.66 -5.95 13.08
CA PRO A 158 -22.60 -6.77 12.50
C PRO A 158 -22.81 -6.91 10.99
N LEU A 159 -21.72 -6.77 10.21
CA LEU A 159 -21.74 -6.96 8.76
C LEU A 159 -22.06 -8.42 8.41
N LYS A 160 -23.00 -8.64 7.49
CA LYS A 160 -23.42 -9.97 7.04
C LYS A 160 -23.16 -10.14 5.55
N TRP A 161 -23.05 -11.39 5.09
CA TRP A 161 -22.97 -11.68 3.66
C TRP A 161 -24.21 -11.21 2.90
N SER A 162 -25.38 -11.25 3.53
CA SER A 162 -26.63 -10.75 2.94
C SER A 162 -26.61 -9.24 2.68
N ASP A 163 -25.76 -8.50 3.40
CA ASP A 163 -25.66 -7.05 3.28
C ASP A 163 -24.84 -6.64 2.06
N LEU A 164 -24.03 -7.54 1.48
CA LEU A 164 -23.10 -7.25 0.40
C LEU A 164 -23.73 -7.50 -0.98
N GLU A 165 -23.34 -6.67 -1.94
CA GLU A 165 -23.52 -6.90 -3.37
C GLU A 165 -22.18 -6.76 -4.09
N SER A 166 -21.88 -7.67 -5.02
CA SER A 166 -20.67 -7.59 -5.84
C SER A 166 -20.83 -6.48 -6.88
N PHE A 167 -19.76 -5.72 -7.10
CA PHE A 167 -19.71 -4.72 -8.18
C PHE A 167 -18.56 -4.98 -9.16
N GLY A 168 -17.94 -6.16 -9.08
CA GLY A 168 -17.01 -6.66 -10.08
C GLY A 168 -15.87 -7.48 -9.50
N SER A 169 -14.90 -7.76 -10.37
CA SER A 169 -13.65 -8.44 -10.01
C SER A 169 -12.51 -8.00 -10.93
N VAL A 170 -11.27 -8.23 -10.52
CA VAL A 170 -10.09 -8.15 -11.37
C VAL A 170 -9.21 -9.38 -11.14
N THR A 171 -8.56 -9.89 -12.18
CA THR A 171 -7.63 -11.02 -12.09
C THR A 171 -6.25 -10.54 -12.50
N ASP A 172 -5.24 -10.91 -11.71
CA ASP A 172 -3.83 -10.57 -11.92
C ASP A 172 -3.59 -9.10 -12.35
N PRO A 173 -4.09 -8.11 -11.57
CA PRO A 173 -3.86 -6.69 -11.86
C PRO A 173 -2.37 -6.35 -11.88
N PRO A 174 -1.98 -5.28 -12.60
CA PRO A 174 -0.60 -4.79 -12.57
C PRO A 174 -0.18 -4.35 -11.15
N GLN A 175 1.12 -4.34 -10.93
CA GLN A 175 1.74 -3.99 -9.64
C GLN A 175 2.61 -2.74 -9.78
N SER A 176 2.68 -1.97 -8.69
CA SER A 176 3.64 -0.90 -8.47
C SER A 176 4.60 -1.34 -7.37
N GLY A 177 5.89 -1.44 -7.70
CA GLY A 177 6.93 -1.95 -6.80
C GLY A 177 6.93 -3.48 -6.64
N GLY A 178 7.89 -4.00 -5.87
CA GLY A 178 8.06 -5.44 -5.61
C GLY A 178 7.41 -5.90 -4.30
N PRO A 179 7.51 -7.19 -3.93
CA PRO A 179 7.02 -7.67 -2.64
C PRO A 179 7.65 -6.95 -1.44
N GLY A 180 6.88 -6.79 -0.37
CA GLY A 180 7.23 -6.08 0.86
C GLY A 180 6.99 -4.56 0.80
N GLY A 181 7.01 -3.91 1.96
CA GLY A 181 6.80 -2.46 2.08
C GLY A 181 5.38 -2.00 1.75
N LEU A 182 5.23 -0.79 1.23
CA LEU A 182 3.95 -0.18 0.85
C LEU A 182 3.66 -0.29 -0.67
N ASN A 183 4.18 -1.33 -1.30
CA ASN A 183 3.92 -1.65 -2.69
C ASN A 183 2.50 -2.25 -2.86
N TYR A 184 1.97 -2.23 -4.08
CA TYR A 184 0.57 -2.60 -4.30
C TYR A 184 0.25 -3.07 -5.71
N TYR A 185 -0.77 -3.92 -5.80
CA TYR A 185 -1.61 -4.09 -6.99
C TYR A 185 -2.48 -2.85 -7.22
N HIS A 186 -2.77 -2.52 -8.48
CA HIS A 186 -3.71 -1.44 -8.79
C HIS A 186 -4.61 -1.72 -9.98
N TRP A 187 -5.84 -1.23 -9.91
CA TRP A 187 -6.80 -1.26 -11.01
C TRP A 187 -7.82 -0.14 -10.87
N ASN A 188 -8.40 0.30 -11.99
CA ASN A 188 -9.51 1.25 -11.97
C ASN A 188 -10.82 0.49 -11.81
N VAL A 189 -11.72 0.99 -10.97
CA VAL A 189 -13.06 0.46 -10.78
C VAL A 189 -14.07 1.59 -10.72
N GLN A 190 -15.22 1.42 -11.39
CA GLN A 190 -16.35 2.33 -11.24
C GLN A 190 -17.14 1.93 -9.99
N LEU A 191 -17.28 2.85 -9.05
CA LEU A 191 -18.12 2.65 -7.87
C LEU A 191 -19.60 2.57 -8.29
N PRO A 192 -20.43 1.74 -7.63
CA PRO A 192 -21.87 1.71 -7.92
C PRO A 192 -22.50 3.10 -7.76
N SER A 193 -23.41 3.42 -8.67
CA SER A 193 -24.21 4.63 -8.58
C SER A 193 -25.35 4.47 -7.55
N GLY A 194 -25.90 5.59 -7.09
CA GLY A 194 -27.01 5.60 -6.11
C GLY A 194 -26.62 5.21 -4.69
N LYS A 195 -25.33 5.21 -4.34
CA LYS A 195 -24.85 5.01 -2.96
C LYS A 195 -24.87 6.34 -2.20
N THR A 196 -25.27 6.32 -0.94
CA THR A 196 -25.29 7.52 -0.08
C THR A 196 -24.95 7.17 1.35
N GLY A 197 -24.21 8.05 2.03
CA GLY A 197 -23.86 7.84 3.44
C GLY A 197 -22.88 6.68 3.66
N ARG A 198 -22.86 6.15 4.88
CA ARG A 198 -21.86 5.18 5.34
C ARG A 198 -22.10 3.80 4.72
N HIS A 199 -21.03 3.22 4.17
CA HIS A 199 -21.01 1.90 3.58
C HIS A 199 -19.70 1.17 3.95
N MET A 200 -19.67 -0.14 3.72
CA MET A 200 -18.45 -0.95 3.72
C MET A 200 -18.14 -1.39 2.30
N ILE A 201 -16.88 -1.24 1.88
CA ILE A 201 -16.32 -1.96 0.72
C ILE A 201 -15.56 -3.17 1.26
N TYR A 202 -15.82 -4.33 0.67
CA TYR A 202 -15.20 -5.60 1.04
C TYR A 202 -14.47 -6.19 -0.16
N ILE A 203 -13.18 -6.48 -0.01
CA ILE A 203 -12.37 -7.11 -1.06
C ILE A 203 -11.92 -8.50 -0.59
N HIS A 204 -12.24 -9.50 -1.41
CA HIS A 204 -11.86 -10.89 -1.23
C HIS A 204 -10.83 -11.28 -2.29
N TRP A 205 -9.58 -11.48 -1.86
CA TRP A 205 -8.51 -11.97 -2.74
C TRP A 205 -8.45 -13.49 -2.68
N ILE A 206 -8.72 -14.11 -3.82
CA ILE A 206 -8.74 -15.55 -4.03
C ILE A 206 -7.50 -15.92 -4.84
N ARG A 207 -6.54 -16.60 -4.21
CA ARG A 207 -5.34 -17.07 -4.90
C ARG A 207 -5.69 -18.14 -5.94
N ALA A 208 -4.98 -18.10 -7.06
CA ALA A 208 -5.11 -19.12 -8.11
C ALA A 208 -4.21 -20.34 -7.85
N ASP A 209 -3.18 -20.20 -7.02
CA ASP A 209 -2.12 -21.19 -6.79
C ASP A 209 -2.18 -21.83 -5.39
N SER A 210 -3.19 -21.50 -4.58
CA SER A 210 -3.39 -22.00 -3.22
C SER A 210 -4.87 -21.92 -2.81
N GLN A 211 -5.25 -22.65 -1.76
CA GLN A 211 -6.54 -22.45 -1.09
C GLN A 211 -6.55 -21.20 -0.21
N GLU A 212 -5.40 -20.56 0.00
CA GLU A 212 -5.31 -19.37 0.85
C GLU A 212 -6.02 -18.16 0.25
N ASN A 213 -6.83 -17.46 1.05
CA ASN A 213 -7.53 -16.24 0.67
C ASN A 213 -7.30 -15.12 1.68
N PHE A 214 -7.53 -13.88 1.25
CA PHE A 214 -7.40 -12.66 2.07
C PHE A 214 -8.67 -11.83 2.05
N TYR A 215 -8.94 -11.16 3.16
CA TYR A 215 -10.18 -10.46 3.40
C TYR A 215 -9.90 -9.03 3.87
N SER A 216 -10.57 -8.07 3.28
CA SER A 216 -10.32 -6.65 3.51
C SER A 216 -11.64 -5.90 3.66
N CYS A 217 -11.81 -5.20 4.77
CA CYS A 217 -12.96 -4.32 5.05
C CYS A 217 -12.49 -2.87 5.08
N SER A 218 -13.03 -2.04 4.20
CA SER A 218 -12.78 -0.60 4.14
C SER A 218 -14.05 0.18 4.44
N ASP A 219 -14.07 0.91 5.56
CA ASP A 219 -15.16 1.82 5.89
C ASP A 219 -15.13 3.03 4.94
N VAL A 220 -16.27 3.30 4.29
CA VAL A 220 -16.40 4.40 3.34
C VAL A 220 -17.66 5.23 3.60
N VAL A 221 -17.68 6.46 3.11
CA VAL A 221 -18.88 7.30 3.06
C VAL A 221 -19.05 7.86 1.66
N PHE A 222 -20.27 7.74 1.13
CA PHE A 222 -20.64 8.33 -0.15
C PHE A 222 -21.30 9.69 0.08
N ASP A 223 -20.47 10.72 0.17
CA ASP A 223 -20.84 12.11 0.47
C ASP A 223 -20.30 13.12 -0.55
N GLY A 224 -19.69 12.64 -1.63
CA GLY A 224 -19.09 13.49 -2.67
C GLY A 224 -17.58 13.71 -2.51
N GLY A 225 -16.93 12.99 -1.58
CA GLY A 225 -15.47 12.96 -1.49
C GLY A 225 -14.76 12.32 -2.68
N ASN A 226 -13.46 12.55 -2.77
CA ASN A 226 -12.57 12.10 -3.85
C ASN A 226 -11.45 11.19 -3.33
N GLY A 227 -11.70 10.55 -2.19
CA GLY A 227 -10.81 9.60 -1.55
C GLY A 227 -10.29 10.06 -0.19
N GLU A 228 -10.62 11.25 0.30
CA GLU A 228 -10.08 11.77 1.56
C GLU A 228 -10.33 10.80 2.72
N VAL A 229 -9.39 10.68 3.66
CA VAL A 229 -9.51 9.77 4.82
C VAL A 229 -9.62 10.56 6.12
N THR A 230 -10.75 10.45 6.81
CA THR A 230 -10.96 10.99 8.17
C THR A 230 -10.69 9.93 9.24
N GLY A 231 -10.51 10.37 10.48
CA GLY A 231 -10.34 9.48 11.63
C GLY A 231 -8.95 8.86 11.76
N VAL A 232 -7.93 9.38 11.06
CA VAL A 232 -6.52 9.01 11.22
C VAL A 232 -5.74 10.22 11.73
N GLY A 233 -4.88 10.03 12.73
CA GLY A 233 -4.03 11.10 13.27
C GLY A 233 -4.65 11.87 14.45
N PRO A 234 -3.87 12.77 15.09
CA PRO A 234 -4.34 13.51 16.26
C PRO A 234 -5.46 14.50 15.86
N GLY A 235 -6.65 14.33 16.44
CA GLY A 235 -7.80 15.22 16.24
C GLY A 235 -8.89 14.71 15.30
N GLY A 236 -8.71 13.56 14.63
CA GLY A 236 -9.77 12.87 13.87
C GLY A 236 -10.33 13.60 12.63
N THR A 237 -9.97 14.88 12.42
CA THR A 237 -10.32 15.66 11.25
C THR A 237 -9.18 15.58 10.23
N SER A 238 -9.37 14.87 9.13
CA SER A 238 -8.68 15.30 7.92
C SER A 238 -9.35 16.60 7.48
N SER A 239 -8.56 17.68 7.47
CA SER A 239 -8.97 19.01 7.02
C SER A 239 -9.60 18.94 5.62
N PRO A 240 -10.70 19.68 5.33
CA PRO A 240 -11.03 19.99 3.94
C PRO A 240 -9.97 20.97 3.47
N THR A 241 -8.98 20.52 2.70
CA THR A 241 -8.07 21.48 2.07
C THR A 241 -8.75 22.03 0.82
N PRO A 242 -8.79 23.37 0.62
CA PRO A 242 -9.65 24.00 -0.36
C PRO A 242 -9.29 23.55 -1.77
N THR A 243 -10.27 23.58 -2.67
CA THR A 243 -9.99 23.69 -4.11
C THR A 243 -9.14 24.93 -4.35
N VAL A 244 -7.82 24.77 -4.44
CA VAL A 244 -6.93 25.84 -4.90
C VAL A 244 -6.72 25.66 -6.39
N THR A 245 -7.33 26.56 -7.15
CA THR A 245 -7.01 26.85 -8.55
C THR A 245 -5.49 26.99 -8.71
N PRO A 246 -4.85 26.36 -9.70
CA PRO A 246 -3.40 26.22 -9.78
C PRO A 246 -2.70 27.59 -9.86
N THR A 247 -1.83 27.90 -8.89
CA THR A 247 -0.87 28.99 -9.00
C THR A 247 0.53 28.42 -9.13
N VAL A 248 1.08 28.46 -10.35
CA VAL A 248 2.48 28.15 -10.65
C VAL A 248 3.37 29.21 -10.00
N THR A 249 4.20 28.83 -9.03
CA THR A 249 5.25 29.70 -8.49
C THR A 249 6.62 29.13 -8.90
N PRO A 250 7.37 29.79 -9.81
CA PRO A 250 8.66 29.29 -10.25
C PRO A 250 9.74 29.48 -9.18
N THR A 251 10.49 28.41 -8.88
CA THR A 251 11.72 28.47 -8.05
C THR A 251 12.93 28.74 -8.96
N ALA A 252 13.85 29.60 -8.52
CA ALA A 252 14.96 30.16 -9.31
C ALA A 252 16.10 29.16 -9.63
N THR A 253 16.64 29.32 -10.83
CA THR A 253 17.74 28.56 -11.47
C THR A 253 19.13 29.01 -11.00
N PRO A 254 20.07 28.07 -10.77
CA PRO A 254 21.50 28.33 -10.98
C PRO A 254 22.06 27.62 -12.22
N THR A 255 22.94 28.36 -12.89
CA THR A 255 23.69 28.15 -14.14
C THR A 255 24.66 26.96 -14.13
N GLY A 256 24.72 26.21 -15.24
CA GLY A 256 25.87 25.37 -15.58
C GLY A 256 25.52 24.09 -16.36
N GLY A 257 25.52 24.17 -17.69
CA GLY A 257 25.14 23.08 -18.57
C GLY A 257 23.65 23.16 -18.91
N GLY A 258 23.28 22.89 -20.15
CA GLY A 258 21.91 23.06 -20.65
C GLY A 258 20.86 22.17 -19.98
N CYS A 259 21.06 21.65 -18.77
CA CYS A 259 20.05 20.92 -18.02
C CYS A 259 19.50 21.76 -16.86
N ALA A 260 18.18 21.83 -16.76
CA ALA A 260 17.47 22.35 -15.59
C ALA A 260 16.51 21.30 -15.04
N ALA A 261 16.22 21.35 -13.74
CA ALA A 261 15.25 20.48 -13.10
C ALA A 261 14.29 21.28 -12.22
N THR A 262 13.00 20.95 -12.26
CA THR A 262 11.98 21.56 -11.40
C THR A 262 11.20 20.50 -10.65
N TRP A 263 10.92 20.76 -9.39
CA TRP A 263 10.18 19.87 -8.49
C TRP A 263 8.70 20.22 -8.46
N ARG A 264 7.84 19.20 -8.41
CA ARG A 264 6.47 19.34 -7.92
C ARG A 264 6.12 18.18 -7.00
N THR A 265 5.52 18.48 -5.86
CA THR A 265 4.89 17.46 -5.03
C THR A 265 3.58 17.06 -5.69
N ILE A 266 3.40 15.77 -5.97
CA ILE A 266 2.12 15.21 -6.42
C ILE A 266 1.32 14.92 -5.15
N ALA A 267 0.19 15.59 -5.01
CA ALA A 267 -0.75 15.30 -3.94
C ALA A 267 -1.17 13.83 -4.05
N THR A 268 -0.73 13.03 -3.08
CA THR A 268 -1.24 11.70 -2.82
C THR A 268 -2.11 11.83 -1.58
N PRO A 269 -3.35 12.35 -1.74
CA PRO A 269 -4.28 12.38 -0.61
C PRO A 269 -4.33 10.93 -0.10
N ASN A 270 -4.11 10.74 1.21
CA ASN A 270 -4.05 9.43 1.89
C ASN A 270 -2.70 8.71 1.92
N TRP A 271 -1.60 9.46 1.98
CA TRP A 271 -0.30 8.87 2.31
C TRP A 271 0.39 9.50 3.53
N PRO A 272 -0.15 9.34 4.76
CA PRO A 272 0.45 9.92 5.96
C PRO A 272 1.88 9.43 6.17
N GLY A 273 2.80 10.36 6.47
CA GLY A 273 4.22 10.06 6.63
C GLY A 273 4.95 9.77 5.31
N HIS A 274 4.32 10.05 4.18
CA HIS A 274 4.90 9.90 2.85
C HIS A 274 4.42 11.03 1.94
N PHE A 275 5.09 11.17 0.80
CA PHE A 275 4.66 12.03 -0.28
C PHE A 275 5.12 11.46 -1.61
N GLN A 276 4.44 11.88 -2.67
CA GLN A 276 4.89 11.64 -4.03
C GLN A 276 5.43 12.94 -4.61
N ALA A 277 6.51 12.85 -5.37
CA ALA A 277 7.05 13.97 -6.10
C ALA A 277 7.39 13.59 -7.53
N GLU A 278 7.30 14.57 -8.42
CA GLU A 278 7.78 14.48 -9.79
C GLU A 278 8.77 15.59 -10.03
N VAL A 279 9.83 15.27 -10.75
CA VAL A 279 10.84 16.20 -11.22
C VAL A 279 10.79 16.24 -12.74
N THR A 280 10.61 17.43 -13.28
CA THR A 280 10.75 17.70 -14.71
C THR A 280 12.19 18.07 -15.00
N VAL A 281 12.82 17.33 -15.90
CA VAL A 281 14.17 17.63 -16.42
C VAL A 281 14.01 18.28 -17.78
N ARG A 282 14.65 19.43 -18.00
CA ARG A 282 14.57 20.21 -19.23
C ARG A 282 15.95 20.45 -19.83
N ASN A 283 16.08 20.22 -21.13
CA ASN A 283 17.19 20.72 -21.91
C ASN A 283 16.94 22.20 -22.28
N GLN A 284 17.70 23.12 -21.70
CA GLN A 284 17.72 24.55 -22.00
C GLN A 284 18.86 24.94 -22.98
N GLY A 285 19.70 23.97 -23.38
CA GLY A 285 20.78 24.17 -24.34
C GLY A 285 20.34 24.03 -25.80
N ALA A 286 21.25 24.37 -26.72
CA ALA A 286 21.05 24.25 -28.16
C ALA A 286 21.42 22.86 -28.73
N SER A 287 22.11 22.02 -27.96
CA SER A 287 22.52 20.66 -28.34
C SER A 287 21.75 19.60 -27.54
N THR A 288 21.61 18.40 -28.10
CA THR A 288 21.00 17.25 -27.42
C THR A 288 21.78 16.85 -26.18
N LEU A 289 21.11 16.66 -25.03
CA LEU A 289 21.71 16.01 -23.86
C LEU A 289 21.80 14.50 -24.12
N ASN A 290 22.89 13.86 -23.69
CA ASN A 290 23.09 12.40 -23.79
C ASN A 290 22.97 11.69 -22.43
N GLY A 291 22.39 12.38 -21.46
CA GLY A 291 22.12 11.90 -20.13
C GLY A 291 21.75 13.07 -19.24
N TRP A 292 21.21 12.77 -18.07
CA TRP A 292 20.97 13.78 -17.06
C TRP A 292 21.15 13.18 -15.66
N THR A 293 21.61 14.03 -14.75
CA THR A 293 21.74 13.70 -13.33
C THR A 293 21.17 14.87 -12.53
N VAL A 294 20.15 14.59 -11.72
CA VAL A 294 19.54 15.55 -10.80
C VAL A 294 20.00 15.25 -9.38
N ARG A 295 20.33 16.30 -8.63
CA ARG A 295 20.74 16.19 -7.21
C ARG A 295 20.03 17.22 -6.35
N TRP A 296 19.75 16.83 -5.12
CA TRP A 296 19.24 17.72 -4.07
C TRP A 296 19.59 17.17 -2.70
N THR A 297 19.39 17.99 -1.67
CA THR A 297 19.57 17.58 -0.27
C THR A 297 18.26 17.75 0.49
N TYR A 298 17.84 16.72 1.25
CA TYR A 298 16.70 16.82 2.16
C TYR A 298 17.09 17.52 3.47
N GLY A 299 16.21 18.37 3.98
CA GLY A 299 16.41 19.11 5.24
C GLY A 299 15.70 18.54 6.47
N GLY A 300 14.78 17.57 6.32
CA GLY A 300 13.84 17.17 7.37
C GLY A 300 13.64 15.65 7.53
N GLY A 301 14.71 14.86 7.46
CA GLY A 301 14.65 13.41 7.72
C GLY A 301 13.89 12.59 6.67
N GLN A 302 13.60 13.16 5.50
CA GLN A 302 12.88 12.47 4.42
C GLN A 302 13.70 11.31 3.82
N GLY A 303 13.01 10.25 3.42
CA GLY A 303 13.56 9.06 2.78
C GLY A 303 12.99 8.83 1.39
N PHE A 304 13.58 7.90 0.62
CA PHE A 304 12.91 7.30 -0.54
C PHE A 304 12.06 6.13 -0.08
N ASP A 305 10.87 5.99 -0.65
CA ASP A 305 10.04 4.80 -0.51
C ASP A 305 10.07 4.03 -1.84
N GLY A 306 10.95 3.02 -1.89
CA GLY A 306 11.21 2.26 -3.12
C GLY A 306 12.08 3.02 -4.13
N SER A 307 11.97 2.60 -5.40
CA SER A 307 12.77 3.15 -6.50
C SER A 307 11.97 4.23 -7.26
N PRO A 308 12.64 5.31 -7.74
CA PRO A 308 12.02 6.23 -8.67
C PRO A 308 11.58 5.52 -9.96
N TRP A 309 10.48 5.97 -10.57
CA TRP A 309 10.15 5.60 -11.95
C TRP A 309 10.75 6.61 -12.92
N ASN A 310 11.09 6.15 -14.12
CA ASN A 310 11.77 6.93 -15.16
C ASN A 310 13.11 7.55 -14.70
N GLY A 311 13.73 7.01 -13.65
CA GLY A 311 15.02 7.43 -13.11
C GLY A 311 15.71 6.31 -12.34
N VAL A 312 17.00 6.48 -12.07
CA VAL A 312 17.82 5.53 -11.31
C VAL A 312 18.42 6.24 -10.10
N LEU A 313 18.03 5.83 -8.91
CA LEU A 313 18.57 6.36 -7.65
C LEU A 313 20.00 5.85 -7.46
N THR A 314 20.96 6.76 -7.35
CA THR A 314 22.41 6.46 -7.21
C THR A 314 23.04 7.11 -5.99
N GLY A 315 22.32 7.98 -5.28
CA GLY A 315 22.70 8.57 -4.00
C GLY A 315 21.50 8.63 -3.07
N GLN A 316 21.68 8.23 -1.81
CA GLN A 316 20.62 8.11 -0.80
C GLN A 316 20.54 9.38 0.08
N PRO A 317 19.37 9.67 0.70
CA PRO A 317 19.22 10.75 1.66
C PRO A 317 20.30 10.79 2.76
N PRO A 318 20.70 11.99 3.23
CA PRO A 318 20.11 13.28 2.89
C PRO A 318 20.52 13.80 1.50
N SER A 319 21.61 13.29 0.90
CA SER A 319 22.15 13.75 -0.39
C SER A 319 21.70 12.87 -1.55
N VAL A 320 20.58 13.24 -2.17
CA VAL A 320 19.96 12.45 -3.22
C VAL A 320 20.63 12.70 -4.58
N THR A 321 20.88 11.62 -5.32
CA THR A 321 21.29 11.68 -6.74
C THR A 321 20.45 10.73 -7.58
N VAL A 322 19.75 11.25 -8.58
CA VAL A 322 18.97 10.47 -9.56
C VAL A 322 19.54 10.68 -10.97
N LYS A 323 19.79 9.57 -11.69
CA LYS A 323 20.21 9.57 -13.10
C LYS A 323 19.06 9.16 -14.02
N ASN A 324 19.20 9.43 -15.31
CA ASN A 324 18.26 8.96 -16.31
C ASN A 324 18.12 7.43 -16.32
N ALA A 325 16.91 6.95 -16.63
CA ALA A 325 16.69 5.58 -17.05
C ALA A 325 17.30 5.35 -18.44
N ALA A 326 17.46 4.08 -18.82
CA ALA A 326 18.15 3.71 -20.07
C ALA A 326 17.49 4.31 -21.33
N TYR A 327 16.19 4.61 -21.29
CA TYR A 327 15.41 5.05 -22.45
C TYR A 327 15.08 6.55 -22.48
N ASN A 328 15.39 7.33 -21.43
CA ASN A 328 15.01 8.75 -21.35
C ASN A 328 16.18 9.70 -21.07
N GLY A 329 17.42 9.25 -21.32
CA GLY A 329 18.62 10.08 -21.16
C GLY A 329 18.84 11.09 -22.27
N GLN A 330 18.37 10.80 -23.50
CA GLN A 330 18.52 11.69 -24.63
C GLN A 330 17.40 12.73 -24.69
N LEU A 331 17.76 14.02 -24.62
CA LEU A 331 16.81 15.13 -24.70
C LEU A 331 17.27 16.13 -25.76
N ALA A 332 16.50 16.26 -26.85
CA ALA A 332 16.73 17.30 -27.85
C ALA A 332 16.66 18.71 -27.23
N ALA A 333 17.21 19.71 -27.93
CA ALA A 333 17.14 21.10 -27.50
C ALA A 333 15.70 21.50 -27.15
N ASN A 334 15.53 22.23 -26.04
CA ASN A 334 14.24 22.68 -25.51
C ASN A 334 13.24 21.59 -25.09
N SER A 335 13.62 20.31 -25.12
CA SER A 335 12.75 19.18 -24.74
C SER A 335 12.79 18.87 -23.24
N THR A 336 11.80 18.12 -22.77
CA THR A 336 11.66 17.73 -21.36
C THR A 336 11.42 16.23 -21.18
N THR A 337 11.79 15.70 -20.03
CA THR A 337 11.30 14.40 -19.51
C THR A 337 10.95 14.54 -18.03
N THR A 338 10.28 13.54 -17.48
CA THR A 338 9.94 13.50 -16.06
C THR A 338 10.39 12.19 -15.44
N PHE A 339 10.79 12.28 -14.17
CA PHE A 339 10.87 11.13 -13.28
C PHE A 339 10.08 11.45 -12.03
N GLY A 340 9.55 10.42 -11.39
CA GLY A 340 8.87 10.60 -10.12
C GLY A 340 9.26 9.53 -9.14
N PHE A 341 8.91 9.76 -7.89
CA PHE A 341 9.21 8.84 -6.81
C PHE A 341 8.26 9.07 -5.65
N ASN A 342 8.27 8.05 -4.83
CA ASN A 342 7.62 8.00 -3.55
C ASN A 342 8.68 8.24 -2.47
N ALA A 343 8.31 8.98 -1.43
CA ALA A 343 9.22 9.38 -0.37
C ALA A 343 8.53 9.29 0.99
N THR A 344 9.31 9.04 2.03
CA THR A 344 8.85 9.09 3.42
C THR A 344 9.08 10.48 4.02
N GLY A 345 8.33 10.81 5.06
CA GLY A 345 8.35 12.09 5.76
C GLY A 345 7.34 13.11 5.23
N THR A 346 7.47 14.36 5.70
CA THR A 346 6.65 15.48 5.23
C THR A 346 7.26 16.04 3.94
N ALA A 347 6.43 16.29 2.93
CA ALA A 347 6.85 16.93 1.69
C ALA A 347 7.58 18.26 2.01
N PRO A 348 8.78 18.51 1.46
CA PRO A 348 9.49 19.76 1.74
C PRO A 348 8.69 20.99 1.30
N ASP A 349 8.53 21.95 2.21
CA ASP A 349 8.02 23.28 1.94
C ASP A 349 8.94 24.31 2.62
N PRO A 350 9.73 25.10 1.86
CA PRO A 350 9.74 25.16 0.39
C PRO A 350 10.34 23.91 -0.28
N ALA A 351 10.03 23.74 -1.57
CA ALA A 351 10.61 22.67 -2.38
C ALA A 351 12.16 22.70 -2.35
N PRO A 352 12.83 21.53 -2.41
CA PRO A 352 14.29 21.49 -2.33
C PRO A 352 14.94 22.15 -3.54
N ALA A 353 16.07 22.81 -3.32
CA ALA A 353 16.89 23.32 -4.42
C ALA A 353 17.48 22.15 -5.22
N LEU A 354 17.12 22.06 -6.50
CA LEU A 354 17.62 21.05 -7.42
C LEU A 354 18.83 21.57 -8.20
N THR A 355 19.79 20.70 -8.45
CA THR A 355 20.82 20.89 -9.48
C THR A 355 20.65 19.84 -10.57
N CYS A 356 20.87 20.20 -11.84
CA CYS A 356 20.93 19.24 -12.94
C CYS A 356 22.23 19.38 -13.73
N SER A 357 22.79 18.26 -14.15
CA SER A 357 23.96 18.18 -15.03
C SER A 357 23.76 17.11 -16.10
N SER A 358 24.23 17.35 -17.33
CA SER A 358 24.47 16.29 -18.32
C SER A 358 25.90 15.77 -18.15
N PRO A 359 26.14 14.45 -18.33
CA PRO A 359 27.49 13.91 -18.47
C PRO A 359 28.18 14.41 -19.75
#